data_AF-A0A3E0N926-F1
#
_entry.id   AF-A0A3E0N926-F1
#
_cell.length_a   1.000
_cell.length_b   1.000
_cell.length_c   1.000
_cell.angle_alpha   90.00
_cell.angle_beta   90.00
_cell.angle_gamma   90.00
#
_symmetry.space_group_name_H-M   'P 1'
#
loop_
_entity.id
_entity.type
_entity.pdbx_description
1 polymer ?
#
loop_
_entity_poly.entity_id
_entity_poly.type
_entity_poly.pdbx_seq_one_letter_code
_entity_poly.pdbx_strand_id
1 'polypeptide(L)'
;MRLEKIPKYQQKANEFLQMYDAGMQIQQIAYKHHMSWRDVADIIEFAKTGKKPKRKRGAGDDPRYAGWDRFRDVACDVARIRDEEGLDWSIIANRIGDQLGIEVAELTVIRAYDHAHRVTNREACGAAVKARKVRVDSKKHKAAVDLIKLQKYTDREISRRTGCAYRTVGRWRKKMGLPAVGQNGSKKST
;
A
#
# COMPACT_ATOMS: atom_id res chain seq x y z
N MET A 1 -17.68 -33.50 -1.79
CA MET A 1 -17.80 -32.60 -2.96
C MET A 1 -17.54 -31.17 -2.52
N ARG A 2 -16.52 -30.49 -3.08
CA ARG A 2 -16.35 -29.04 -2.89
C ARG A 2 -17.18 -28.33 -3.95
N LEU A 3 -18.12 -27.49 -3.54
CA LEU A 3 -18.83 -26.60 -4.46
C LEU A 3 -17.85 -25.55 -4.96
N GLU A 4 -17.58 -25.53 -6.26
CA GLU A 4 -16.74 -24.50 -6.86
C GLU A 4 -17.41 -23.13 -6.71
N LYS A 5 -16.69 -22.18 -6.10
CA LYS A 5 -17.20 -20.83 -5.89
C LYS A 5 -17.24 -20.09 -7.21
N ILE A 6 -18.42 -20.01 -7.82
CA ILE A 6 -18.65 -19.30 -9.09
C ILE A 6 -18.17 -17.84 -8.94
N PRO A 7 -17.32 -17.32 -9.84
CA PRO A 7 -16.85 -15.94 -9.78
C PRO A 7 -17.98 -14.90 -9.88
N LYS A 8 -17.85 -13.79 -9.14
CA LYS A 8 -18.88 -12.72 -9.07
C LYS A 8 -19.31 -12.18 -10.45
N TYR A 9 -18.37 -12.09 -11.41
CA TYR A 9 -18.69 -11.59 -12.75
C TYR A 9 -19.64 -12.53 -13.51
N GLN A 10 -19.53 -13.84 -13.28
CA GLN A 10 -20.37 -14.85 -13.91
C GLN A 10 -21.76 -14.89 -13.27
N GLN A 11 -21.85 -14.66 -11.96
CA GLN A 11 -23.13 -14.59 -11.24
C GLN A 11 -24.01 -13.42 -11.71
N LYS A 12 -23.41 -12.29 -12.07
CA LYS A 12 -24.11 -11.03 -12.41
C LYS A 12 -24.21 -10.75 -13.91
N ALA A 13 -23.62 -11.59 -14.76
CA ALA A 13 -23.51 -11.36 -16.21
C ALA A 13 -24.88 -11.12 -16.87
N ASN A 14 -25.83 -12.03 -16.65
CA ASN A 14 -27.15 -11.95 -17.27
C ASN A 14 -27.96 -10.77 -16.74
N GLU A 15 -27.91 -10.52 -15.43
CA GLU A 15 -28.59 -9.39 -14.79
C GLU A 15 -28.10 -8.05 -15.37
N PHE A 16 -26.77 -7.89 -15.52
CA PHE A 16 -26.19 -6.64 -16.01
C PHE A 16 -26.46 -6.45 -17.51
N LEU A 17 -26.49 -7.52 -18.29
CA LEU A 17 -26.84 -7.48 -19.70
C LEU A 17 -28.30 -7.03 -19.88
N GLN A 18 -29.24 -7.57 -19.11
CA GLN A 18 -30.65 -7.15 -19.13
C GLN A 18 -30.83 -5.68 -18.79
N MET A 19 -30.13 -5.17 -17.76
CA MET A 19 -30.20 -3.74 -17.42
C MET A 19 -29.61 -2.85 -18.52
N TYR A 20 -28.55 -3.32 -19.17
CA TYR A 20 -27.91 -2.61 -20.28
C TYR A 20 -28.80 -2.57 -21.52
N ASP A 21 -29.41 -3.69 -21.88
CA ASP A 21 -30.31 -3.78 -23.03
C ASP A 21 -31.63 -3.00 -22.80
N ALA A 22 -32.02 -2.82 -21.54
CA ALA A 22 -33.10 -1.91 -21.13
C ALA A 22 -32.69 -0.41 -21.21
N GLY A 23 -31.47 -0.10 -21.66
CA GLY A 23 -30.98 1.26 -21.88
C GLY A 23 -30.35 1.94 -20.66
N MET A 24 -30.12 1.24 -19.54
CA MET A 24 -29.39 1.84 -18.40
C MET A 24 -27.93 2.07 -18.75
N GLN A 25 -27.40 3.22 -18.34
CA GLN A 25 -25.99 3.52 -18.49
C GLN A 25 -25.15 2.70 -17.51
N ILE A 26 -23.94 2.31 -17.93
CA ILE A 26 -22.99 1.52 -17.11
C ILE A 26 -22.76 2.16 -15.72
N GLN A 27 -22.72 3.49 -15.65
CA GLN A 27 -22.55 4.22 -14.38
C GLN A 27 -23.74 4.05 -13.43
N GLN A 28 -24.96 4.00 -13.95
CA GLN A 28 -26.18 3.79 -13.16
C GLN A 28 -26.22 2.36 -12.61
N ILE A 29 -25.87 1.37 -13.44
CA ILE A 29 -25.74 -0.03 -13.02
C ILE A 29 -24.65 -0.16 -11.94
N ALA A 30 -23.51 0.50 -12.14
CA ALA A 30 -22.42 0.52 -11.17
C ALA A 30 -22.84 1.12 -9.82
N TYR A 31 -23.55 2.25 -9.85
CA TYR A 31 -24.08 2.90 -8.65
C TYR A 31 -25.08 1.98 -7.91
N LYS A 32 -26.04 1.39 -8.65
CA LYS A 32 -27.07 0.50 -8.11
C LYS A 32 -26.48 -0.75 -7.44
N HIS A 33 -25.39 -1.29 -7.96
CA HIS A 33 -24.76 -2.50 -7.44
C HIS A 33 -23.53 -2.25 -6.55
N HIS A 34 -23.21 -1.00 -6.25
CA HIS A 34 -22.02 -0.60 -5.48
C HIS A 34 -20.72 -1.20 -6.03
N MET A 35 -20.57 -1.20 -7.37
CA MET A 35 -19.40 -1.75 -8.07
C MET A 35 -18.67 -0.63 -8.83
N SER A 36 -17.40 -0.89 -9.18
CA SER A 36 -16.68 0.03 -10.06
C SER A 36 -17.29 -0.05 -11.47
N TRP A 37 -17.39 1.09 -12.16
CA TRP A 37 -17.90 1.13 -13.54
C TRP A 37 -17.09 0.24 -14.50
N ARG A 38 -15.80 0.04 -14.22
CA ARG A 38 -14.92 -0.88 -14.98
C ARG A 38 -15.33 -2.33 -14.78
N ASP A 39 -15.60 -2.76 -13.55
CA ASP A 39 -16.06 -4.13 -13.29
C ASP A 39 -17.41 -4.38 -13.97
N VAL A 40 -18.31 -3.40 -13.99
CA VAL A 40 -19.60 -3.52 -14.71
C VAL A 40 -19.38 -3.67 -16.22
N ALA A 41 -18.51 -2.85 -16.81
CA ALA A 41 -18.17 -2.94 -18.23
C ALA A 41 -17.57 -4.31 -18.58
N ASP A 42 -16.62 -4.79 -17.78
CA ASP A 42 -16.01 -6.12 -17.91
C ASP A 42 -17.05 -7.26 -17.81
N ILE A 43 -18.02 -7.13 -16.91
CA ILE A 43 -19.11 -8.10 -16.74
C ILE A 43 -20.03 -8.13 -17.96
N ILE A 44 -20.38 -6.96 -18.50
CA ILE A 44 -21.21 -6.85 -19.71
C ILE A 44 -20.44 -7.38 -20.93
N GLU A 45 -19.16 -7.08 -21.05
CA GLU A 45 -18.31 -7.62 -22.12
C GLU A 45 -18.22 -9.15 -22.04
N PHE A 46 -18.05 -9.69 -20.83
CA PHE A 46 -18.11 -11.14 -20.58
C PHE A 46 -19.46 -11.73 -20.98
N ALA A 47 -20.58 -11.07 -20.63
CA ALA A 47 -21.92 -11.53 -20.99
C ALA A 47 -22.13 -11.56 -22.52
N LYS A 48 -21.60 -10.58 -23.25
CA LYS A 48 -21.73 -10.48 -24.71
C LYS A 48 -20.79 -11.41 -25.48
N THR A 49 -19.56 -11.56 -25.01
CA THR A 49 -18.48 -12.19 -25.79
C THR A 49 -18.02 -13.54 -25.23
N GLY A 50 -18.41 -13.88 -24.00
CA GLY A 50 -17.89 -15.01 -23.23
C GLY A 50 -16.41 -14.84 -22.80
N LYS A 51 -15.73 -13.75 -23.17
CA LYS A 51 -14.32 -13.54 -22.85
C LYS A 51 -14.16 -13.17 -21.39
N LYS A 52 -13.38 -13.96 -20.64
CA LYS A 52 -13.08 -13.71 -19.24
C LYS A 52 -12.28 -12.40 -19.08
N PRO A 53 -12.67 -11.50 -18.15
CA PRO A 53 -11.97 -10.23 -17.98
C PRO A 53 -10.53 -10.45 -17.54
N LYS A 54 -9.59 -9.82 -18.26
CA LYS A 54 -8.16 -9.84 -17.96
C LYS A 54 -7.85 -8.85 -16.85
N ARG A 55 -8.04 -9.25 -15.59
CA ARG A 55 -7.56 -8.45 -14.46
C ARG A 55 -6.04 -8.46 -14.46
N LYS A 56 -5.43 -7.27 -14.56
CA LYS A 56 -4.01 -7.12 -14.23
C LYS A 56 -3.87 -7.53 -12.77
N ARG A 57 -3.11 -8.59 -12.49
CA ARG A 57 -2.75 -8.95 -11.10
C ARG A 57 -2.22 -7.69 -10.44
N GLY A 58 -2.76 -7.33 -9.27
CA GLY A 58 -2.19 -6.23 -8.50
C GLY A 58 -0.74 -6.57 -8.19
N ALA A 59 0.13 -5.58 -8.00
CA ALA A 59 1.53 -5.82 -7.64
C ALA A 59 1.71 -6.69 -6.36
N GLY A 60 0.65 -6.85 -5.56
CA GLY A 60 0.61 -7.75 -4.39
C GLY A 60 0.13 -9.18 -4.66
N ASP A 61 -0.40 -9.49 -5.84
CA ASP A 61 -0.90 -10.85 -6.20
C ASP A 61 0.14 -11.64 -7.01
N ASP A 62 1.37 -11.13 -7.15
CA ASP A 62 2.45 -11.93 -7.75
C ASP A 62 2.82 -13.03 -6.74
N PRO A 63 2.66 -14.32 -7.09
CA PRO A 63 2.95 -15.43 -6.18
C PRO A 63 4.41 -15.43 -5.71
N ARG A 64 5.32 -14.73 -6.40
CA ARG A 64 6.70 -14.51 -5.94
C ARG A 64 6.78 -13.72 -4.62
N TYR A 65 5.77 -12.92 -4.28
CA TYR A 65 5.70 -12.14 -3.04
C TYR A 65 4.66 -12.66 -2.04
N ALA A 66 3.73 -13.52 -2.46
CA ALA A 66 2.74 -14.14 -1.57
C ALA A 66 3.35 -15.12 -0.54
N GLY A 67 4.58 -15.61 -0.78
CA GLY A 67 5.32 -16.50 0.13
C GLY A 67 6.40 -15.82 0.97
N TRP A 68 6.57 -14.50 0.87
CA TRP A 68 7.73 -13.81 1.46
C TRP A 68 7.66 -13.59 2.97
N ASP A 69 6.58 -14.00 3.64
CA ASP A 69 6.46 -13.92 5.10
C ASP A 69 6.69 -15.25 5.82
N ARG A 70 7.05 -16.34 5.12
CA ARG A 70 7.33 -17.65 5.74
C ARG A 70 8.45 -17.63 6.78
N PHE A 71 9.36 -16.66 6.69
CA PHE A 71 10.41 -16.46 7.70
C PHE A 71 9.84 -16.13 9.08
N ARG A 72 8.61 -15.60 9.16
CA ARG A 72 7.96 -15.30 10.45
C ARG A 72 7.51 -16.57 11.15
N ASP A 73 7.04 -17.56 10.39
CA ASP A 73 6.53 -18.82 10.93
C ASP A 73 7.67 -19.65 11.54
N VAL A 74 8.87 -19.56 10.96
CA VAL A 74 10.07 -20.28 11.44
C VAL A 74 10.96 -19.45 12.38
N ALA A 75 10.60 -18.20 12.69
CA ALA A 75 11.44 -17.28 13.45
C ALA A 75 11.80 -17.80 14.84
N CYS A 76 10.83 -18.38 15.55
CA CYS A 76 11.04 -18.93 16.89
C CYS A 76 11.98 -20.15 16.86
N ASP A 77 11.78 -21.06 15.91
CA ASP A 77 12.61 -22.27 15.80
C ASP A 77 14.05 -21.92 15.41
N VAL A 78 14.22 -20.98 14.50
CA VAL A 78 15.54 -20.48 14.10
C VAL A 78 16.27 -19.82 15.28
N ALA A 79 15.58 -18.98 16.07
CA ALA A 79 16.16 -18.37 17.27
C ALA A 79 16.58 -19.44 18.28
N ARG A 80 15.68 -20.37 18.60
CA ARG A 80 15.97 -21.47 19.54
C ARG A 80 17.18 -22.29 19.11
N ILE A 81 17.23 -22.75 17.86
CA ILE A 81 18.34 -23.56 17.35
C ILE A 81 19.65 -22.77 17.39
N ARG A 82 19.62 -21.48 17.04
CA ARG A 82 20.83 -20.66 17.06
C ARG A 82 21.34 -20.38 18.47
N ASP A 83 20.45 -20.01 19.38
CA ASP A 83 20.80 -19.56 20.73
C ASP A 83 21.17 -20.73 21.65
N GLU A 84 20.45 -21.85 21.54
CA GLU A 84 20.66 -23.03 22.38
C GLU A 84 21.72 -23.97 21.81
N GLU A 85 21.70 -24.22 20.50
CA GLU A 85 22.53 -25.26 19.86
C GLU A 85 23.78 -24.67 19.18
N GLY A 86 23.83 -23.35 18.95
CA GLY A 86 24.99 -22.68 18.36
C GLY A 86 25.29 -23.08 16.91
N LEU A 87 24.33 -23.70 16.21
CA LEU A 87 24.53 -24.22 14.86
C LEU A 87 24.73 -23.12 13.83
N ASP A 88 25.51 -23.42 12.80
CA ASP A 88 25.75 -22.50 11.68
C ASP A 88 24.49 -22.29 10.82
N TRP A 89 24.38 -21.11 10.19
CA TRP A 89 23.19 -20.71 9.44
C TRP A 89 22.85 -21.66 8.29
N SER A 90 23.86 -22.21 7.62
CA SER A 90 23.65 -23.17 6.53
C SER A 90 23.04 -24.49 7.05
N ILE A 91 23.44 -24.92 8.25
CA ILE A 91 22.91 -26.12 8.90
C ILE A 91 21.47 -25.89 9.36
N ILE A 92 21.19 -24.72 9.94
CA ILE A 92 19.84 -24.34 10.35
C ILE A 92 18.91 -24.28 9.13
N ALA A 93 19.38 -23.72 8.01
CA ALA A 93 18.63 -23.64 6.77
C ALA A 93 18.23 -25.02 6.23
N ASN A 94 19.17 -25.96 6.17
CA ASN A 94 18.89 -27.33 5.75
C ASN A 94 17.90 -28.02 6.69
N ARG A 95 18.10 -27.91 8.01
CA ARG A 95 17.23 -28.56 9.01
C ARG A 95 15.80 -28.05 8.96
N ILE A 96 15.62 -26.72 8.89
CA ILE A 96 14.29 -26.11 8.74
C ILE A 96 13.69 -26.48 7.37
N GLY A 97 14.52 -26.54 6.33
CA GLY A 97 14.10 -26.95 5.00
C GLY A 97 13.57 -28.39 4.96
N ASP A 98 14.27 -29.33 5.62
CA ASP A 98 13.89 -30.73 5.73
C ASP A 98 12.56 -30.89 6.49
N GLN A 99 12.36 -30.13 7.57
CA GLN A 99 11.11 -30.13 8.34
C GLN A 99 9.92 -29.64 7.52
N LEU A 100 10.13 -28.66 6.66
CA LEU A 100 9.08 -28.07 5.83
C LEU A 100 8.92 -28.77 4.47
N GLY A 101 9.88 -29.59 4.06
CA GLY A 101 9.98 -30.16 2.73
C GLY A 101 10.23 -29.12 1.64
N ILE A 102 10.95 -28.05 1.95
CA ILE A 102 11.22 -26.93 1.03
C ILE A 102 12.67 -26.49 1.18
N GLU A 103 13.34 -26.15 0.08
CA GLU A 103 14.64 -25.49 0.15
C GLU A 103 14.50 -24.11 0.79
N VAL A 104 15.23 -23.88 1.88
CA VAL A 104 15.28 -22.60 2.59
C VAL A 104 16.66 -21.99 2.37
N ALA A 105 16.70 -20.79 1.80
CA ALA A 105 17.94 -20.04 1.66
C ALA A 105 18.44 -19.54 3.03
N GLU A 106 19.76 -19.51 3.22
CA GLU A 106 20.40 -19.00 4.45
C GLU A 106 19.93 -17.58 4.82
N LEU A 107 19.78 -16.70 3.83
CA LEU A 107 19.28 -15.33 4.04
C LEU A 107 17.87 -15.29 4.66
N THR A 108 17.04 -16.29 4.38
CA THR A 108 15.71 -16.41 4.99
C THR A 108 15.82 -16.74 6.47
N VAL A 109 16.76 -17.62 6.85
CA VAL A 109 17.05 -17.97 8.25
C VAL A 109 17.59 -16.76 9.01
N ILE A 110 18.54 -16.03 8.43
CA ILE A 110 19.08 -14.80 9.05
C ILE A 110 17.96 -13.78 9.31
N ARG A 111 17.07 -13.57 8.35
CA ARG A 111 15.90 -12.69 8.52
C ARG A 111 14.91 -13.19 9.58
N ALA A 112 14.72 -14.51 9.66
CA ALA A 112 13.87 -15.14 10.67
C ALA A 112 14.45 -14.92 12.08
N TYR A 113 15.75 -15.11 12.24
CA TYR A 113 16.48 -14.83 13.47
C TYR A 113 16.39 -13.35 13.87
N ASP A 114 16.66 -12.43 12.95
CA ASP A 114 16.54 -10.98 13.17
C ASP A 114 15.12 -10.56 13.55
N HIS A 115 14.12 -11.26 13.00
CA HIS A 115 12.72 -11.01 13.30
C HIS A 115 12.37 -11.43 14.74
N ALA A 116 12.81 -12.61 15.17
CA ALA A 116 12.64 -13.08 16.55
C ALA A 116 13.36 -12.17 17.56
N HIS A 117 14.54 -11.69 17.19
CA HIS A 117 15.37 -10.80 18.01
C HIS A 117 15.11 -9.32 17.79
N ARG A 118 13.94 -8.93 17.24
CA ARG A 118 13.66 -7.53 16.90
C ARG A 118 13.79 -6.56 18.06
N VAL A 119 13.44 -6.97 19.28
CA VAL A 119 13.50 -6.11 20.47
C VAL A 119 14.96 -5.88 20.86
N THR A 120 15.73 -6.96 21.01
CA THR A 120 17.15 -6.96 21.32
C THR A 120 17.99 -6.27 20.23
N ASN A 121 17.69 -6.52 18.95
CA ASN A 121 18.36 -5.85 17.83
C ASN A 121 18.04 -4.35 17.77
N ARG A 122 16.82 -3.94 18.15
CA ARG A 122 16.44 -2.53 18.20
C ARG A 122 17.10 -1.79 19.36
N GLU A 123 17.38 -2.49 20.45
CA GLU A 123 18.15 -2.00 21.60
C GLU A 123 19.64 -1.94 21.26
N ALA A 124 20.21 -3.01 20.70
CA ALA A 124 21.62 -3.11 20.30
C ALA A 124 22.01 -2.15 19.16
N CYS A 125 21.14 -1.92 18.18
CA CYS A 125 21.38 -0.94 17.11
C CYS A 125 21.16 0.52 17.55
N GLY A 126 20.87 0.78 18.83
CA GLY A 126 20.76 2.14 19.37
C GLY A 126 19.69 2.96 18.65
N ALA A 127 18.43 2.81 19.06
CA ALA A 127 17.31 3.63 18.61
C ALA A 127 17.09 3.63 17.08
N ALA A 128 16.20 2.74 16.62
CA ALA A 128 15.48 2.76 15.33
C ALA A 128 15.97 3.85 14.37
N VAL A 129 16.77 3.47 13.35
CA VAL A 129 17.29 4.35 12.28
C VAL A 129 16.19 5.33 11.88
N LYS A 130 16.21 6.53 12.47
CA LYS A 130 15.16 7.51 12.24
C LYS A 130 15.23 7.84 10.76
N ALA A 131 14.13 7.61 10.05
CA ALA A 131 14.03 7.93 8.62
C ALA A 131 14.73 9.26 8.35
N ARG A 132 15.71 9.25 7.44
CA ARG A 132 16.57 10.40 7.15
C ARG A 132 15.68 11.61 6.91
N LYS A 133 15.61 12.53 7.88
CA LYS A 133 14.82 13.75 7.72
C LYS A 133 15.48 14.54 6.60
N VAL A 134 14.82 14.63 5.45
CA VAL A 134 15.23 15.53 4.38
C VAL A 134 15.27 16.93 4.98
N ARG A 135 16.48 17.48 5.11
CA ARG A 135 16.70 18.79 5.71
C ARG A 135 16.18 19.81 4.70
N VAL A 136 15.05 20.43 5.02
CA VAL A 136 14.59 21.58 4.24
C VAL A 136 15.57 22.72 4.50
N ASP A 137 15.97 23.41 3.43
CA ASP A 137 16.84 24.58 3.51
C ASP A 137 16.24 25.61 4.49
N SER A 138 17.05 26.02 5.48
CA SER A 138 16.67 26.91 6.58
C SER A 138 16.09 28.24 6.07
N LYS A 139 16.63 28.76 4.95
CA LYS A 139 16.16 30.02 4.35
C LYS A 139 14.75 29.90 3.81
N LYS A 140 14.48 28.81 3.08
CA LYS A 140 13.15 28.53 2.51
C LYS A 140 12.11 28.27 3.60
N HIS A 141 12.51 27.59 4.67
CA HIS A 141 11.64 27.37 5.82
C HIS A 141 11.22 28.69 6.47
N LYS A 142 12.18 29.57 6.80
CA LYS A 142 11.89 30.87 7.43
C LYS A 142 10.94 31.72 6.57
N ALA A 143 11.26 31.87 5.27
CA ALA A 143 10.42 32.64 4.35
C ALA A 143 8.99 32.09 4.25
N ALA A 144 8.81 30.77 4.22
CA ALA A 144 7.49 30.16 4.21
C ALA A 144 6.73 30.36 5.54
N VAL A 145 7.41 30.25 6.68
CA VAL A 145 6.81 30.50 8.00
C VAL A 145 6.31 31.95 8.11
N ASP A 146 7.10 32.92 7.68
CA ASP A 146 6.72 34.34 7.73
C ASP A 146 5.48 34.60 6.86
N LEU A 147 5.42 34.01 5.67
CA LEU A 147 4.25 34.11 4.79
C LEU A 147 3.00 33.38 5.33
N ILE A 148 3.18 32.25 6.03
CA ILE A 148 2.07 31.52 6.69
C ILE A 148 1.45 32.39 7.79
N LYS A 149 2.29 33.04 8.61
CA LYS A 149 1.83 33.89 9.73
C LYS A 149 1.01 35.08 9.27
N LEU A 150 1.26 35.61 8.07
CA LEU A 150 0.46 36.69 7.49
C LEU A 150 -0.99 36.29 7.20
N GLN A 151 -1.30 34.98 7.10
CA GLN A 151 -2.63 34.44 6.75
C GLN A 151 -3.28 35.04 5.48
N LYS A 152 -2.50 35.68 4.61
CA LYS A 152 -2.99 36.30 3.36
C LYS A 152 -2.90 35.37 2.15
N TYR A 153 -2.01 34.38 2.21
CA TYR A 153 -1.67 33.55 1.06
C TYR A 153 -2.13 32.11 1.25
N THR A 154 -2.60 31.52 0.16
CA THR A 154 -2.88 30.08 0.07
C THR A 154 -1.58 29.29 0.06
N ASP A 155 -1.64 28.01 0.45
CA ASP A 155 -0.44 27.15 0.46
C ASP A 155 0.22 27.01 -0.92
N ARG A 156 -0.57 27.13 -2.01
CA ARG A 156 -0.06 27.13 -3.38
C ARG A 156 0.73 28.40 -3.70
N GLU A 157 0.28 29.56 -3.24
CA GLU A 157 0.98 30.83 -3.47
C GLU A 157 2.27 30.91 -2.66
N ILE A 158 2.23 30.48 -1.39
CA ILE A 158 3.42 30.38 -0.54
C ILE A 158 4.43 29.41 -1.17
N SER A 159 3.94 28.27 -1.68
CA SER A 159 4.76 27.30 -2.42
C SER A 159 5.46 27.92 -3.63
N ARG A 160 4.73 28.67 -4.47
CA ARG A 160 5.31 29.36 -5.64
C ARG A 160 6.36 30.40 -5.26
N ARG A 161 6.12 31.17 -4.18
CA ARG A 161 7.03 32.24 -3.73
C ARG A 161 8.31 31.72 -3.08
N THR A 162 8.24 30.56 -2.42
CA THR A 162 9.35 30.04 -1.59
C THR A 162 10.06 28.85 -2.22
N GLY A 163 9.51 28.27 -3.29
CA GLY A 163 9.99 27.03 -3.90
C GLY A 163 9.83 25.79 -3.01
N CYS A 164 9.06 25.88 -1.91
CA CYS A 164 8.70 24.74 -1.07
C CYS A 164 7.51 23.99 -1.68
N ALA A 165 7.43 22.68 -1.52
CA ALA A 165 6.23 21.92 -1.91
C ALA A 165 5.01 22.37 -1.09
N TYR A 166 3.84 22.56 -1.73
CA TYR A 166 2.62 23.03 -1.05
C TYR A 166 2.19 22.12 0.11
N ARG A 167 2.44 20.81 0.04
CA ARG A 167 2.17 19.86 1.15
C ARG A 167 3.04 20.14 2.37
N THR A 168 4.28 20.58 2.16
CA THR A 168 5.20 20.96 3.25
C THR A 168 4.71 22.22 3.95
N VAL A 169 4.27 23.22 3.17
CA VAL A 169 3.64 24.46 3.69
C VAL A 169 2.39 24.12 4.53
N GLY A 170 1.50 23.29 3.99
CA GLY A 170 0.30 22.85 4.71
C GLY A 170 0.62 22.08 6.00
N ARG A 171 1.68 21.26 6.02
CA ARG A 171 2.16 20.59 7.25
C ARG A 171 2.65 21.59 8.28
N TRP A 172 3.43 22.60 7.89
CA TRP A 172 3.89 23.66 8.79
C TRP A 172 2.73 24.50 9.34
N ARG A 173 1.77 24.85 8.49
CA ARG A 173 0.55 25.56 8.88
C ARG A 173 -0.26 24.78 9.93
N LYS A 174 -0.50 23.48 9.69
CA LYS A 174 -1.14 22.59 10.67
C LYS A 174 -0.36 22.50 11.98
N LYS A 175 0.97 22.41 11.91
CA LYS A 175 1.83 22.38 13.10
C LYS A 175 1.73 23.67 13.93
N MET A 176 1.43 24.79 13.29
CA MET A 176 1.18 26.08 13.95
C MET A 176 -0.29 26.29 14.36
N GLY A 177 -1.18 25.33 14.11
CA GLY A 177 -2.60 25.45 14.44
C GLY A 177 -3.37 26.49 13.61
N LEU A 178 -2.85 26.93 12.47
CA LEU A 178 -3.48 27.97 11.66
C LEU A 178 -4.45 27.36 10.63
N PRO A 179 -5.62 27.98 10.38
CA PRO A 179 -6.55 27.52 9.36
C PRO A 179 -5.98 27.69 7.95
N ALA A 180 -6.39 26.81 7.04
CA ALA A 180 -6.10 26.98 5.63
C ALA A 180 -6.84 28.21 5.09
N VAL A 181 -6.12 29.08 4.39
CA VAL A 181 -6.74 30.18 3.65
C VAL A 181 -7.46 29.56 2.47
N GLY A 182 -8.80 29.62 2.48
CA GLY A 182 -9.65 29.05 1.46
C GLY A 182 -9.36 29.64 0.08
N GLN A 183 -9.46 28.83 -0.97
CA GLN A 183 -9.48 29.33 -2.33
C GLN A 183 -10.84 29.99 -2.60
N ASN A 184 -11.02 31.22 -2.13
CA ASN A 184 -12.11 32.05 -2.62
C ASN A 184 -11.79 32.41 -4.08
N GLY A 185 -12.35 31.66 -5.04
CA GLY A 185 -12.33 32.11 -6.44
C GLY A 185 -12.33 31.08 -7.58
N SER A 186 -12.42 29.76 -7.38
CA SER A 186 -12.67 28.88 -8.53
C SER A 186 -14.17 28.86 -8.86
N LYS A 187 -14.66 29.94 -9.50
CA LYS A 187 -15.89 29.87 -10.29
C LYS A 187 -15.72 28.71 -11.28
N LYS A 188 -16.58 27.69 -11.15
CA LYS A 188 -16.81 26.75 -12.26
C LYS A 188 -17.44 27.59 -13.37
N SER A 189 -16.70 27.89 -14.43
CA SER A 189 -17.31 28.25 -15.71
C SER A 189 -18.01 27.01 -16.22
N THR A 190 -19.32 27.12 -16.32
CA THR A 190 -20.25 26.17 -16.95
C THR A 190 -19.79 25.77 -18.34
#